data_AF-A0A2K0T468-F1
#
_entry.id   AF-A0A2K0T468-F1
#
_cell.length_a   1.000
_cell.length_b   1.000
_cell.length_c   1.000
_cell.angle_alpha   90.00
_cell.angle_beta   90.00
_cell.angle_gamma   90.00
#
_symmetry.space_group_name_H-M   'P 1'
#
loop_
_entity.id
_entity.type
_entity.pdbx_description
1 polymer ?
#
loop_
_entity_poly.entity_id
_entity_poly.type
_entity_poly.pdbx_seq_one_letter_code
_entity_poly.pdbx_strand_id
1 'polypeptide(L)'
;MDLPGSADHGPPSLSSLPGNGYSDLSSSFDTSASELVKELADDAPFPADCGGYEGIDWNRLSGYSISRRRKRPRTGWVWEYGYDIESDNSGHRFWVCKLCHRKKATATHMYDAASTSQANSHMAGVHRVDRDGQMPPRGKKQRTIFDMVNLDSRQPKEQAVINAFIASFEPVHFQQLLVRWVTCDNIPYHKLESPYFRELMAYANSAIIESGSLPTHSTIREWVIQSFSRHKGVVVELLGRSLSRINVSFDAWSSRKFKSLLWPDRPLSG
;
A
#
# COMPACT_ATOMS: atom_id res chain seq x y z
N MET A 1 58.66 11.09 -38.27
CA MET A 1 59.62 10.19 -37.61
C MET A 1 58.91 9.03 -36.94
N ASP A 2 58.76 7.85 -37.54
CA ASP A 2 58.57 7.50 -38.97
C ASP A 2 58.04 6.06 -39.03
N LEU A 3 57.22 5.75 -40.04
CA LEU A 3 57.03 4.37 -40.52
C LEU A 3 58.24 4.00 -41.39
N PRO A 4 58.63 2.71 -41.47
CA PRO A 4 58.23 1.92 -42.65
C PRO A 4 58.02 0.42 -42.32
N GLY A 5 57.56 -0.45 -43.22
CA GLY A 5 57.15 -0.33 -44.64
C GLY A 5 56.30 -1.56 -45.03
N SER A 6 55.50 -1.53 -46.10
CA SER A 6 55.89 -1.89 -47.49
C SER A 6 56.13 -3.39 -47.71
N ALA A 7 55.71 -4.08 -48.79
CA ALA A 7 54.84 -3.81 -49.94
C ALA A 7 54.49 -5.21 -50.58
N ASP A 8 53.82 -5.45 -51.72
CA ASP A 8 53.17 -4.63 -52.76
C ASP A 8 52.15 -5.51 -53.58
N HIS A 9 51.61 -4.96 -54.68
CA HIS A 9 51.13 -5.60 -55.92
C HIS A 9 49.65 -6.07 -56.04
N GLY A 10 49.01 -5.53 -57.09
CA GLY A 10 47.71 -5.95 -57.62
C GLY A 10 47.79 -6.69 -58.97
N PRO A 11 46.97 -6.33 -59.97
CA PRO A 11 45.86 -7.18 -60.44
C PRO A 11 46.12 -7.88 -61.80
N PRO A 12 45.14 -8.65 -62.35
CA PRO A 12 44.35 -8.11 -63.48
C PRO A 12 42.88 -8.61 -63.59
N SER A 13 42.25 -8.36 -64.75
CA SER A 13 40.80 -8.18 -64.99
C SER A 13 40.07 -9.29 -65.81
N LEU A 14 38.75 -9.08 -66.06
CA LEU A 14 37.83 -9.74 -67.04
C LEU A 14 37.20 -11.10 -66.59
N SER A 15 35.94 -11.48 -66.89
CA SER A 15 35.15 -11.28 -68.14
C SER A 15 33.60 -11.40 -68.00
N SER A 16 32.86 -10.55 -68.72
CA SER A 16 31.57 -10.73 -69.47
C SER A 16 30.40 -11.71 -69.12
N LEU A 17 29.19 -11.12 -68.93
CA LEU A 17 27.85 -11.42 -69.56
C LEU A 17 27.11 -12.77 -69.32
N PRO A 18 25.78 -12.90 -69.63
CA PRO A 18 24.64 -11.93 -69.53
C PRO A 18 23.31 -12.51 -68.96
N GLY A 19 22.32 -11.63 -68.70
CA GLY A 19 20.91 -11.86 -69.09
C GLY A 19 19.91 -12.49 -68.10
N ASN A 20 18.95 -11.69 -67.63
CA ASN A 20 17.51 -11.90 -67.88
C ASN A 20 16.70 -10.68 -67.39
N GLY A 21 15.67 -10.28 -68.13
CA GLY A 21 14.80 -9.16 -67.76
C GLY A 21 13.37 -9.62 -67.51
N TYR A 22 12.64 -8.85 -66.71
CA TYR A 22 11.17 -8.80 -66.70
C TYR A 22 10.72 -7.36 -66.43
N SER A 23 9.85 -6.85 -67.29
CA SER A 23 9.02 -5.67 -67.01
C SER A 23 7.89 -6.08 -66.06
N ASP A 24 7.37 -5.17 -65.22
CA ASP A 24 6.02 -4.65 -65.46
C ASP A 24 5.58 -3.50 -64.54
N LEU A 25 4.49 -2.86 -65.00
CA LEU A 25 3.82 -1.66 -64.54
C LEU A 25 3.52 -1.61 -63.02
N SER A 26 3.77 -0.46 -62.41
CA SER A 26 3.13 -0.04 -61.16
C SER A 26 2.55 1.38 -61.28
N SER A 27 1.25 1.47 -61.56
CA SER A 27 0.44 2.70 -61.44
C SER A 27 -1.05 2.36 -61.48
N SER A 28 -1.86 3.09 -60.70
CA SER A 28 -3.35 3.11 -60.74
C SER A 28 -4.14 1.97 -60.07
N PHE A 29 -3.97 1.71 -58.75
CA PHE A 29 -4.96 0.93 -57.98
C PHE A 29 -5.31 1.37 -56.54
N ASP A 30 -4.60 2.32 -55.91
CA ASP A 30 -4.82 2.65 -54.48
C ASP A 30 -6.12 3.44 -54.19
N THR A 31 -6.70 4.16 -55.16
CA THR A 31 -7.87 5.03 -54.93
C THR A 31 -9.13 4.21 -54.58
N SER A 32 -9.33 3.08 -55.26
CA SER A 32 -10.56 2.28 -55.13
C SER A 32 -10.66 1.55 -53.79
N ALA A 33 -9.54 1.13 -53.20
CA ALA A 33 -9.54 0.45 -51.90
C ALA A 33 -10.00 1.37 -50.77
N SER A 34 -9.60 2.65 -50.80
CA SER A 34 -9.98 3.63 -49.77
C SER A 34 -11.46 4.01 -49.85
N GLU A 35 -12.03 4.10 -51.06
CA GLU A 35 -13.47 4.37 -51.24
C GLU A 35 -14.33 3.17 -50.81
N LEU A 36 -13.94 1.94 -51.15
CA LEU A 36 -14.62 0.72 -50.68
C LEU A 36 -14.58 0.57 -49.16
N VAL A 37 -13.46 0.87 -48.50
CA VAL A 37 -13.38 0.85 -47.02
C VAL A 37 -14.28 1.92 -46.38
N LYS A 38 -14.52 3.04 -47.07
CA LYS A 38 -15.38 4.12 -46.58
C LYS A 38 -16.87 3.79 -46.74
N GLU A 39 -17.27 3.27 -47.90
CA GLU A 39 -18.63 2.76 -48.14
C GLU A 39 -18.99 1.61 -47.18
N LEU A 40 -18.06 0.68 -46.89
CA LEU A 40 -18.28 -0.36 -45.88
C LEU A 40 -18.30 0.14 -44.43
N ALA A 41 -17.83 1.37 -44.15
CA ALA A 41 -17.83 1.92 -42.80
C ALA A 41 -19.14 2.65 -42.45
N ASP A 42 -19.76 3.32 -43.43
CA ASP A 42 -20.97 4.12 -43.22
C ASP A 42 -22.27 3.27 -43.20
N ASP A 43 -22.30 2.10 -43.86
CA ASP A 43 -23.51 1.27 -44.02
C ASP A 43 -23.45 -0.11 -43.34
N ALA A 44 -22.42 -0.40 -42.53
CA ALA A 44 -22.33 -1.66 -41.79
C ALA A 44 -23.25 -1.69 -40.55
N PRO A 45 -24.28 -2.56 -40.49
CA PRO A 45 -25.05 -2.74 -39.27
C PRO A 45 -24.13 -3.33 -38.19
N PHE A 46 -24.12 -2.72 -36.99
CA PHE A 46 -23.40 -3.26 -35.84
C PHE A 46 -23.69 -4.78 -35.70
N PRO A 47 -22.67 -5.66 -35.73
CA PRO A 47 -22.89 -7.09 -35.65
C PRO A 47 -23.61 -7.46 -34.34
N ALA A 48 -24.91 -7.76 -34.45
CA ALA A 48 -25.85 -7.90 -33.33
C ALA A 48 -25.65 -9.16 -32.45
N ASP A 49 -24.44 -9.73 -32.47
CA ASP A 49 -24.05 -10.97 -31.78
C ASP A 49 -22.69 -10.81 -31.04
N CYS A 50 -22.43 -9.61 -30.50
CA CYS A 50 -21.31 -9.32 -29.60
C CYS A 50 -21.82 -8.89 -28.21
N GLY A 51 -22.68 -9.71 -27.60
CA GLY A 51 -23.18 -9.49 -26.24
C GLY A 51 -22.06 -9.34 -25.21
N GLY A 52 -22.17 -8.33 -24.34
CA GLY A 52 -21.20 -8.05 -23.26
C GLY A 52 -20.41 -6.74 -23.37
N TYR A 53 -20.52 -6.02 -24.49
CA TYR A 53 -19.91 -4.69 -24.70
C TYR A 53 -20.89 -3.52 -24.51
N GLU A 54 -22.08 -3.78 -23.96
CA GLU A 54 -23.09 -2.76 -23.66
C GLU A 54 -22.51 -1.60 -22.83
N GLY A 55 -22.76 -0.36 -23.27
CA GLY A 55 -22.31 0.85 -22.60
C GLY A 55 -20.83 1.22 -22.80
N ILE A 56 -20.10 0.58 -23.72
CA ILE A 56 -18.73 0.98 -24.06
C ILE A 56 -18.70 2.23 -24.96
N ASP A 57 -17.99 3.26 -24.51
CA ASP A 57 -17.68 4.46 -25.30
C ASP A 57 -16.34 4.28 -26.04
N TRP A 58 -16.40 3.96 -27.34
CA TRP A 58 -15.23 3.72 -28.19
C TRP A 58 -14.40 4.98 -28.48
N ASN A 59 -14.98 6.18 -28.36
CA ASN A 59 -14.24 7.44 -28.56
C ASN A 59 -13.10 7.61 -27.55
N ARG A 60 -13.19 6.93 -26.40
CA ARG A 60 -12.18 6.91 -25.33
C ARG A 60 -11.16 5.77 -25.48
N LEU A 61 -11.29 4.95 -26.53
CA LEU A 61 -10.52 3.73 -26.80
C LEU A 61 -10.07 3.71 -28.28
N SER A 62 -9.60 4.83 -28.81
CA SER A 62 -9.08 4.94 -30.17
C SER A 62 -7.90 3.98 -30.42
N GLY A 63 -7.94 3.22 -31.52
CA GLY A 63 -6.93 2.19 -31.85
C GLY A 63 -7.14 0.86 -31.13
N TYR A 64 -8.36 0.62 -30.63
CA TYR A 64 -8.77 -0.65 -30.06
C TYR A 64 -10.14 -1.10 -30.61
N SER A 65 -10.26 -2.40 -30.84
CA SER A 65 -11.48 -3.05 -31.32
C SER A 65 -11.98 -4.14 -30.35
N ILE A 66 -13.17 -4.67 -30.62
CA ILE A 66 -13.73 -5.84 -29.94
C ILE A 66 -12.79 -7.03 -30.16
N SER A 67 -12.35 -7.69 -29.10
CA SER A 67 -11.39 -8.79 -29.27
C SER A 67 -11.97 -9.96 -30.06
N ARG A 68 -11.12 -10.62 -30.85
CA ARG A 68 -11.54 -11.71 -31.73
C ARG A 68 -12.04 -12.92 -30.92
N ARG A 69 -13.08 -13.60 -31.43
CA ARG A 69 -13.75 -14.74 -30.74
C ARG A 69 -12.75 -15.83 -30.35
N ARG A 70 -12.77 -16.23 -29.07
CA ARG A 70 -11.87 -17.25 -28.52
C ARG A 70 -12.35 -18.68 -28.82
N LYS A 71 -11.40 -19.62 -28.95
CA LYS A 71 -11.67 -21.09 -28.90
C LYS A 71 -11.95 -21.64 -27.49
N ARG A 72 -11.66 -20.87 -26.43
CA ARG A 72 -11.96 -21.23 -25.03
C ARG A 72 -12.64 -20.06 -24.30
N PRO A 73 -13.75 -20.29 -23.58
CA PRO A 73 -14.37 -19.26 -22.74
C PRO A 73 -13.45 -18.88 -21.58
N ARG A 74 -13.75 -17.74 -20.93
CA ARG A 74 -12.99 -17.27 -19.77
C ARG A 74 -13.67 -17.65 -18.47
N THR A 75 -12.85 -17.94 -17.47
CA THR A 75 -13.26 -18.56 -16.20
C THR A 75 -12.95 -17.71 -14.97
N GLY A 76 -12.58 -16.44 -15.15
CA GLY A 76 -12.27 -15.52 -14.06
C GLY A 76 -13.37 -14.50 -13.83
N TRP A 77 -13.87 -14.40 -12.58
CA TRP A 77 -14.91 -13.45 -12.13
C TRP A 77 -14.68 -12.00 -12.60
N VAL A 78 -13.42 -11.56 -12.67
CA VAL A 78 -13.04 -10.19 -13.07
C VAL A 78 -13.52 -9.82 -14.49
N TRP A 79 -13.82 -10.80 -15.35
CA TRP A 79 -14.35 -10.57 -16.69
C TRP A 79 -15.84 -10.19 -16.71
N GLU A 80 -16.59 -10.39 -15.63
CA GLU A 80 -17.93 -9.80 -15.45
C GLU A 80 -17.83 -8.27 -15.42
N TYR A 81 -16.77 -7.75 -14.79
CA TYR A 81 -16.52 -6.33 -14.54
C TYR A 81 -15.63 -5.63 -15.58
N GLY A 82 -15.16 -6.36 -16.60
CA GLY A 82 -14.24 -5.84 -17.62
C GLY A 82 -14.72 -5.99 -19.06
N TYR A 83 -14.53 -4.96 -19.88
CA TYR A 83 -14.52 -5.08 -21.33
C TYR A 83 -13.19 -5.70 -21.79
N ASP A 84 -13.18 -6.23 -23.00
CA ASP A 84 -12.09 -7.02 -23.54
C ASP A 84 -11.73 -6.55 -24.94
N ILE A 85 -10.69 -5.72 -25.00
CA ILE A 85 -10.34 -5.02 -26.23
C ILE A 85 -9.01 -5.54 -26.77
N GLU A 86 -8.84 -5.41 -28.08
CA GLU A 86 -7.66 -5.81 -28.83
C GLU A 86 -7.08 -4.56 -29.48
N SER A 87 -5.77 -4.36 -29.34
CA SER A 87 -5.05 -3.24 -29.96
C SER A 87 -4.92 -3.50 -31.45
N ASP A 88 -5.43 -2.59 -32.27
CA ASP A 88 -5.47 -2.78 -33.73
C ASP A 88 -4.06 -2.86 -34.34
N ASN A 89 -3.09 -2.15 -33.75
CA ASN A 89 -1.71 -2.11 -34.19
C ASN A 89 -0.90 -3.38 -33.88
N SER A 90 -1.30 -4.18 -32.88
CA SER A 90 -0.46 -5.23 -32.30
C SER A 90 -1.15 -6.57 -32.06
N GLY A 91 -2.49 -6.62 -32.16
CA GLY A 91 -3.29 -7.75 -31.69
C GLY A 91 -3.21 -7.97 -30.17
N HIS A 92 -2.55 -7.08 -29.42
CA HIS A 92 -2.37 -7.24 -27.99
C HIS A 92 -3.66 -6.93 -27.24
N ARG A 93 -3.97 -7.74 -26.22
CA ARG A 93 -5.29 -7.75 -25.59
C ARG A 93 -5.27 -7.13 -24.20
N PHE A 94 -6.35 -6.41 -23.89
CA PHE A 94 -6.47 -5.69 -22.63
C PHE A 94 -7.85 -5.88 -21.98
N TRP A 95 -7.84 -5.96 -20.66
CA TRP A 95 -9.01 -5.82 -19.79
C TRP A 95 -9.21 -4.34 -19.48
N VAL A 96 -10.43 -3.80 -19.68
CA VAL A 96 -10.80 -2.42 -19.32
C VAL A 96 -11.93 -2.42 -18.30
N CYS A 97 -11.77 -1.73 -17.18
CA CYS A 97 -12.78 -1.71 -16.12
C CYS A 97 -14.09 -1.02 -16.58
N LYS A 98 -15.20 -1.79 -16.64
CA LYS A 98 -16.54 -1.27 -17.02
C LYS A 98 -16.98 -0.13 -16.11
N LEU A 99 -16.70 -0.24 -14.81
CA LEU A 99 -17.13 0.73 -13.79
C LEU A 99 -16.40 2.07 -13.91
N CYS A 100 -15.08 2.07 -14.13
CA CYS A 100 -14.31 3.29 -14.39
C CYS A 100 -14.64 3.90 -15.77
N HIS A 101 -14.88 3.05 -16.79
CA HIS A 101 -15.26 3.53 -18.12
C HIS A 101 -16.59 4.28 -18.10
N ARG A 102 -17.62 3.66 -17.52
CA ARG A 102 -18.97 4.25 -17.37
C ARG A 102 -18.97 5.53 -16.52
N LYS A 103 -18.09 5.62 -15.52
CA LYS A 103 -17.90 6.84 -14.70
C LYS A 103 -17.08 7.94 -15.38
N LYS A 104 -16.62 7.74 -16.63
CA LYS A 104 -15.72 8.65 -17.36
C LYS A 104 -14.49 9.06 -16.55
N ALA A 105 -13.91 8.12 -15.79
CA ALA A 105 -12.74 8.37 -14.97
C ALA A 105 -11.54 8.84 -15.82
N THR A 106 -10.78 9.82 -15.33
CA THR A 106 -9.67 10.46 -16.05
C THR A 106 -8.61 9.46 -16.51
N ALA A 107 -8.32 8.45 -15.70
CA ALA A 107 -7.50 7.31 -16.09
C ALA A 107 -8.38 6.19 -16.67
N THR A 108 -8.09 5.80 -17.90
CA THR A 108 -8.67 4.60 -18.52
C THR A 108 -8.01 3.37 -17.89
N HIS A 109 -8.64 2.81 -16.86
CA HIS A 109 -8.10 1.66 -16.10
C HIS A 109 -8.10 0.40 -16.97
N MET A 110 -6.99 0.23 -17.68
CA MET A 110 -6.70 -0.80 -18.67
C MET A 110 -5.49 -1.62 -18.23
N TYR A 111 -5.61 -2.95 -18.26
CA TYR A 111 -4.57 -3.89 -17.83
C TYR A 111 -4.42 -5.02 -18.86
N ASP A 112 -3.26 -5.65 -18.91
CA ASP A 112 -2.99 -6.78 -19.80
C ASP A 112 -3.97 -7.95 -19.58
N ALA A 113 -4.60 -8.44 -20.65
CA ALA A 113 -5.52 -9.57 -20.60
C ALA A 113 -4.84 -10.94 -20.35
N ALA A 114 -3.51 -11.03 -20.45
CA ALA A 114 -2.73 -12.22 -20.14
C ALA A 114 -2.67 -12.52 -18.62
N SER A 115 -2.85 -11.51 -17.76
CA SER A 115 -2.80 -11.66 -16.30
C SER A 115 -3.91 -10.88 -15.60
N THR A 116 -4.81 -11.59 -14.92
CA THR A 116 -5.91 -10.98 -14.16
C THR A 116 -5.47 -10.34 -12.85
N SER A 117 -4.22 -10.52 -12.39
CA SER A 117 -3.75 -10.02 -11.09
C SER A 117 -3.86 -8.49 -10.95
N GLN A 118 -3.56 -7.73 -12.01
CA GLN A 118 -3.67 -6.27 -11.99
C GLN A 118 -5.14 -5.82 -11.94
N ALA A 119 -6.01 -6.46 -12.73
CA ALA A 119 -7.44 -6.20 -12.72
C ALA A 119 -8.09 -6.56 -11.36
N ASN A 120 -7.71 -7.69 -10.75
CA ASN A 120 -8.16 -8.10 -9.42
C ASN A 120 -7.76 -7.06 -8.35
N SER A 121 -6.50 -6.61 -8.38
CA SER A 121 -5.98 -5.58 -7.46
C SER A 121 -6.73 -4.25 -7.62
N HIS A 122 -7.01 -3.84 -8.86
CA HIS A 122 -7.83 -2.67 -9.15
C HIS A 122 -9.26 -2.80 -8.62
N MET A 123 -9.93 -3.94 -8.85
CA MET A 123 -11.30 -4.17 -8.37
C MET A 123 -11.39 -4.13 -6.84
N ALA A 124 -10.46 -4.76 -6.11
CA ALA A 124 -10.43 -4.72 -4.65
C ALA A 124 -10.04 -3.31 -4.11
N GLY A 125 -9.09 -2.64 -4.78
CA GLY A 125 -8.55 -1.34 -4.40
C GLY A 125 -9.51 -0.18 -4.61
N VAL A 126 -10.13 -0.10 -5.80
CA VAL A 126 -10.96 1.03 -6.26
C VAL A 126 -12.45 0.74 -6.12
N HIS A 127 -12.90 -0.47 -6.46
CA HIS A 127 -14.32 -0.82 -6.48
C HIS A 127 -14.79 -1.60 -5.25
N ARG A 128 -13.86 -2.07 -4.40
CA ARG A 128 -14.15 -2.91 -3.22
C ARG A 128 -14.89 -4.19 -3.60
N VAL A 129 -14.59 -4.76 -4.76
CA VAL A 129 -15.13 -6.06 -5.20
C VAL A 129 -13.99 -7.06 -5.31
N ASP A 130 -14.19 -8.26 -4.78
CA ASP A 130 -13.31 -9.41 -4.94
C ASP A 130 -14.07 -10.62 -5.51
N ARG A 131 -13.46 -11.81 -5.45
CA ARG A 131 -14.07 -13.06 -5.95
C ARG A 131 -15.36 -13.44 -5.22
N ASP A 132 -15.46 -13.09 -3.93
CA ASP A 132 -16.54 -13.49 -3.04
C ASP A 132 -17.60 -12.36 -2.91
N GLY A 133 -17.37 -11.20 -3.53
CA GLY A 133 -18.37 -10.18 -3.81
C GLY A 133 -17.96 -8.78 -3.34
N GLN A 134 -18.92 -8.05 -2.77
CA GLN A 134 -18.68 -6.70 -2.24
C GLN A 134 -17.93 -6.81 -0.89
N MET A 135 -16.68 -6.35 -0.86
CA MET A 135 -15.86 -6.32 0.34
C MET A 135 -16.51 -5.43 1.42
N PRO A 136 -16.45 -5.83 2.70
CA PRO A 136 -16.91 -4.99 3.80
C PRO A 136 -16.14 -3.66 3.86
N PRO A 137 -16.74 -2.58 4.38
CA PRO A 137 -16.07 -1.29 4.48
C PRO A 137 -14.84 -1.42 5.39
N ARG A 138 -13.65 -1.34 4.76
CA ARG A 138 -12.38 -1.31 5.49
C ARG A 138 -12.47 -0.21 6.54
N GLY A 139 -12.32 -0.58 7.83
CA GLY A 139 -12.25 0.38 8.93
C GLY A 139 -11.30 1.51 8.54
N LYS A 140 -11.77 2.76 8.66
CA LYS A 140 -11.08 3.92 8.10
C LYS A 140 -9.65 3.93 8.64
N LYS A 141 -8.66 3.60 7.78
CA LYS A 141 -7.26 3.94 8.09
C LYS A 141 -7.27 5.44 8.35
N GLN A 142 -6.94 5.80 9.59
CA GLN A 142 -6.75 7.19 9.99
C GLN A 142 -5.72 7.74 9.02
N ARG A 143 -6.10 8.79 8.26
CA ARG A 143 -5.18 9.43 7.33
C ARG A 143 -3.98 9.86 8.16
N THR A 144 -2.80 9.38 7.80
CA THR A 144 -1.58 9.77 8.50
C THR A 144 -1.40 11.27 8.34
N ILE A 145 -0.66 11.91 9.25
CA ILE A 145 -0.36 13.34 9.11
C ILE A 145 0.27 13.60 7.74
N PHE A 146 1.12 12.70 7.25
CA PHE A 146 1.71 12.74 5.89
C PHE A 146 0.68 12.77 4.75
N ASP A 147 -0.40 11.99 4.85
CA ASP A 147 -1.52 12.01 3.89
C ASP A 147 -2.29 13.35 3.91
N MET A 148 -2.14 14.15 4.97
CA MET A 148 -2.70 15.51 5.07
C MET A 148 -1.71 16.60 4.62
N VAL A 149 -0.40 16.40 4.79
CA VAL A 149 0.64 17.36 4.34
C VAL A 149 1.19 17.05 2.93
N ASN A 150 0.70 16.00 2.26
CA ASN A 150 1.16 15.54 0.93
C ASN A 150 2.67 15.30 0.81
N LEU A 151 3.31 14.77 1.85
CA LEU A 151 4.75 14.46 1.84
C LEU A 151 5.03 13.19 1.01
N ASP A 152 5.92 13.29 0.02
CA ASP A 152 6.30 12.17 -0.86
C ASP A 152 7.53 11.43 -0.31
N SER A 153 7.35 10.17 0.05
CA SER A 153 8.41 9.28 0.51
C SER A 153 9.49 8.99 -0.55
N ARG A 154 9.29 9.39 -1.81
CA ARG A 154 10.32 9.35 -2.87
C ARG A 154 11.32 10.51 -2.81
N GLN A 155 10.98 11.63 -2.15
CA GLN A 155 11.89 12.76 -2.00
C GLN A 155 12.77 12.57 -0.76
N PRO A 156 14.11 12.56 -0.85
CA PRO A 156 14.98 12.22 0.29
C PRO A 156 14.79 13.12 1.53
N LYS A 157 14.49 14.41 1.32
CA LYS A 157 14.24 15.37 2.41
C LYS A 157 12.91 15.09 3.12
N GLU A 158 11.86 14.85 2.36
CA GLU A 158 10.52 14.56 2.90
C GLU A 158 10.47 13.17 3.53
N GLN A 159 11.16 12.18 2.93
CA GLN A 159 11.38 10.87 3.52
C GLN A 159 12.13 10.95 4.86
N ALA A 160 13.14 11.82 4.98
CA ALA A 160 13.81 12.04 6.26
C ALA A 160 12.87 12.61 7.33
N VAL A 161 11.96 13.53 6.97
CA VAL A 161 10.91 14.05 7.87
C VAL A 161 9.92 12.94 8.25
N ILE A 162 9.48 12.12 7.29
CA ILE A 162 8.60 10.96 7.53
C ILE A 162 9.25 9.99 8.53
N ASN A 163 10.49 9.60 8.27
CA ASN A 163 11.23 8.67 9.12
C ASN A 163 11.50 9.25 10.52
N ALA A 164 11.86 10.54 10.62
CA ALA A 164 12.09 11.21 11.90
C ALA A 164 10.80 11.31 12.74
N PHE A 165 9.64 11.56 12.12
CA PHE A 165 8.36 11.56 12.82
C PHE A 165 7.94 10.14 13.22
N ILE A 166 8.12 9.11 12.38
CA ILE A 166 7.86 7.71 12.78
C ILE A 166 8.76 7.32 13.96
N ALA A 167 10.03 7.70 13.94
CA ALA A 167 10.98 7.48 15.03
C ALA A 167 10.73 8.35 16.28
N SER A 168 9.89 9.39 16.20
CA SER A 168 9.59 10.27 17.34
C SER A 168 8.75 9.60 18.44
N PHE A 169 8.01 8.53 18.09
CA PHE A 169 7.33 7.71 19.07
C PHE A 169 8.24 6.56 19.52
N GLU A 170 8.78 6.68 20.73
CA GLU A 170 9.58 5.64 21.37
C GLU A 170 8.70 4.77 22.31
N PRO A 171 8.41 3.49 21.97
CA PRO A 171 7.54 2.63 22.79
C PRO A 171 8.04 2.42 24.22
N VAL A 172 9.36 2.33 24.40
CA VAL A 172 10.00 2.11 25.71
C VAL A 172 9.86 3.33 26.61
N HIS A 173 9.96 4.55 26.06
CA HIS A 173 9.71 5.76 26.83
C HIS A 173 8.23 5.90 27.20
N PHE A 174 7.33 5.61 26.25
CA PHE A 174 5.89 5.55 26.52
C PHE A 174 5.54 4.56 27.64
N GLN A 175 6.11 3.36 27.63
CA GLN A 175 5.98 2.36 28.70
C GLN A 175 6.39 2.92 30.07
N GLN A 176 7.53 3.62 30.16
CA GLN A 176 8.01 4.22 31.40
C GLN A 176 7.07 5.30 31.94
N LEU A 177 6.58 6.18 31.06
CA LEU A 177 5.58 7.20 31.40
C LEU A 177 4.28 6.56 31.91
N LEU A 178 3.82 5.49 31.25
CA LEU A 178 2.60 4.79 31.62
C LEU A 178 2.71 4.09 33.00
N VAL A 179 3.85 3.42 33.26
CA VAL A 179 4.14 2.83 34.58
C VAL A 179 4.21 3.90 35.66
N ARG A 180 4.84 5.05 35.39
CA ARG A 180 4.90 6.18 36.33
C ARG A 180 3.50 6.73 36.62
N TRP A 181 2.68 6.98 35.61
CA TRP A 181 1.30 7.44 35.79
C TRP A 181 0.48 6.48 36.64
N VAL A 182 0.48 5.18 36.29
CA VAL A 182 -0.26 4.14 37.00
C VAL A 182 0.16 4.02 38.47
N THR A 183 1.45 4.16 38.77
CA THR A 183 1.98 4.02 40.13
C THR A 183 1.87 5.29 40.98
N CYS A 184 2.07 6.48 40.41
CA CYS A 184 1.99 7.75 41.13
C CYS A 184 0.54 8.13 41.46
N ASP A 185 -0.38 7.94 40.50
CA ASP A 185 -1.80 8.32 40.65
C ASP A 185 -2.69 7.13 41.07
N ASN A 186 -2.08 5.99 41.40
CA ASN A 186 -2.72 4.78 41.91
C ASN A 186 -3.87 4.27 41.02
N ILE A 187 -3.65 4.28 39.70
CA ILE A 187 -4.66 3.99 38.69
C ILE A 187 -5.00 2.49 38.65
N PRO A 188 -6.29 2.10 38.74
CA PRO A 188 -6.68 0.70 38.59
C PRO A 188 -6.32 0.13 37.22
N TYR A 189 -5.58 -0.98 37.17
CA TYR A 189 -4.98 -1.52 35.94
C TYR A 189 -6.00 -1.80 34.81
N HIS A 190 -7.24 -2.17 35.14
CA HIS A 190 -8.32 -2.39 34.16
C HIS A 190 -8.68 -1.13 33.35
N LYS A 191 -8.31 0.08 33.80
CA LYS A 191 -8.59 1.32 33.06
C LYS A 191 -7.83 1.40 31.73
N LEU A 192 -6.68 0.72 31.62
CA LEU A 192 -5.87 0.62 30.39
C LEU A 192 -6.53 -0.27 29.32
N GLU A 193 -7.44 -1.15 29.74
CA GLU A 193 -8.25 -1.99 28.85
C GLU A 193 -9.59 -1.33 28.48
N SER A 194 -9.92 -0.18 29.07
CA SER A 194 -11.17 0.52 28.78
C SER A 194 -11.24 0.94 27.30
N PRO A 195 -12.34 0.66 26.57
CA PRO A 195 -12.46 1.01 25.16
C PRO A 195 -12.32 2.53 24.96
N TYR A 196 -12.94 3.35 25.83
CA TYR A 196 -12.82 4.81 25.80
C TYR A 196 -11.38 5.32 25.94
N PHE A 197 -10.57 4.68 26.79
CA PHE A 197 -9.15 5.02 26.92
C PHE A 197 -8.38 4.63 25.65
N ARG A 198 -8.64 3.43 25.11
CA ARG A 198 -8.01 2.95 23.87
C ARG A 198 -8.36 3.82 22.67
N GLU A 199 -9.61 4.26 22.55
CA GLU A 199 -10.07 5.22 21.53
C GLU A 199 -9.40 6.59 21.68
N LEU A 200 -9.32 7.13 22.90
CA LEU A 200 -8.64 8.41 23.17
C LEU A 200 -7.16 8.35 22.78
N MET A 201 -6.47 7.26 23.15
CA MET A 201 -5.05 7.08 22.82
C MET A 201 -4.83 6.85 21.31
N ALA A 202 -5.74 6.12 20.64
CA ALA A 202 -5.71 5.94 19.19
C ALA A 202 -5.90 7.26 18.43
N TYR A 203 -6.81 8.11 18.91
CA TYR A 203 -7.03 9.45 18.36
C TYR A 203 -5.79 10.34 18.56
N ALA A 204 -5.20 10.34 19.76
CA ALA A 204 -4.03 11.15 20.08
C ALA A 204 -2.78 10.74 19.29
N ASN A 205 -2.52 9.44 19.15
CA ASN A 205 -1.44 8.92 18.30
C ASN A 205 -1.72 7.47 17.88
N SER A 206 -2.02 7.24 16.59
CA SER A 206 -2.29 5.90 16.06
C SER A 206 -1.10 4.94 16.20
N ALA A 207 0.15 5.44 16.26
CA ALA A 207 1.34 4.62 16.45
C ALA A 207 1.32 3.84 17.78
N ILE A 208 0.61 4.34 18.80
CA ILE A 208 0.42 3.65 20.09
C ILE A 208 -0.33 2.32 19.90
N ILE A 209 -1.31 2.29 18.99
CA ILE A 209 -2.08 1.09 18.66
C ILE A 209 -1.31 0.19 17.67
N GLU A 210 -0.72 0.79 16.63
CA GLU A 210 0.01 0.05 15.59
C GLU A 210 1.26 -0.66 16.14
N SER A 211 1.93 -0.08 17.13
CA SER A 211 3.06 -0.70 17.85
C SER A 211 2.65 -1.70 18.93
N GLY A 212 1.36 -1.82 19.26
CA GLY A 212 0.88 -2.65 20.38
C GLY A 212 1.32 -2.13 21.76
N SER A 213 1.64 -0.84 21.90
CA SER A 213 2.19 -0.25 23.13
C SER A 213 1.21 -0.16 24.31
N LEU A 214 -0.09 -0.39 24.11
CA LEU A 214 -1.08 -0.41 25.19
C LEU A 214 -1.13 -1.78 25.89
N PRO A 215 -0.75 -1.88 27.17
CA PRO A 215 -0.75 -3.14 27.90
C PRO A 215 -2.17 -3.60 28.28
N THR A 216 -2.26 -4.87 28.67
CA THR A 216 -3.34 -5.41 29.51
C THR A 216 -3.03 -5.18 30.99
N HIS A 217 -4.00 -5.47 31.87
CA HIS A 217 -3.86 -5.40 33.32
C HIS A 217 -2.76 -6.34 33.86
N SER A 218 -2.50 -7.47 33.19
CA SER A 218 -1.44 -8.40 33.55
C SER A 218 -0.07 -7.87 33.13
N THR A 219 0.05 -7.33 31.91
CA THR A 219 1.28 -6.74 31.38
C THR A 219 1.70 -5.50 32.17
N ILE A 220 0.79 -4.56 32.50
CA ILE A 220 1.14 -3.40 33.33
C ILE A 220 1.58 -3.83 34.74
N ARG A 221 0.93 -4.85 35.33
CA ARG A 221 1.32 -5.39 36.63
C ARG A 221 2.75 -5.93 36.59
N GLU A 222 3.10 -6.64 35.52
CA GLU A 222 4.47 -7.13 35.33
C GLU A 222 5.46 -5.98 35.18
N TRP A 223 5.17 -4.97 34.36
CA TRP A 223 6.02 -3.79 34.19
C TRP A 223 6.25 -3.02 35.50
N VAL A 224 5.22 -2.89 36.35
CA VAL A 224 5.33 -2.29 37.68
C VAL A 224 6.27 -3.11 38.58
N ILE A 225 6.14 -4.45 38.59
CA ILE A 225 6.99 -5.35 39.39
C ILE A 225 8.44 -5.34 38.88
N GLN A 226 8.65 -5.35 37.57
CA GLN A 226 9.98 -5.23 36.96
C GLN A 226 10.63 -3.88 37.29
N SER A 227 9.88 -2.77 37.18
CA SER A 227 10.35 -1.43 37.53
C SER A 227 10.72 -1.33 39.02
N PHE A 228 9.88 -1.86 39.92
CA PHE A 228 10.20 -1.93 41.34
C PHE A 228 11.48 -2.75 41.59
N SER A 229 11.59 -3.94 40.99
CA SER A 229 12.73 -4.84 41.17
C SER A 229 14.05 -4.22 40.69
N ARG A 230 14.01 -3.48 39.56
CA ARG A 230 15.15 -2.73 39.01
C ARG A 230 15.64 -1.64 39.97
N HIS A 231 14.73 -0.88 40.59
CA HIS A 231 15.11 0.22 41.48
C HIS A 231 15.38 -0.22 42.92
N LYS A 232 14.84 -1.37 43.36
CA LYS A 232 15.01 -1.90 44.71
C LYS A 232 16.47 -1.99 45.14
N GLY A 233 17.35 -2.51 44.29
CA GLY A 233 18.79 -2.63 44.59
C GLY A 233 19.44 -1.28 44.88
N VAL A 234 19.19 -0.29 44.01
CA VAL A 234 19.71 1.08 44.14
C VAL A 234 19.20 1.75 45.42
N VAL A 235 17.91 1.60 45.74
CA VAL A 235 17.32 2.17 46.97
C VAL A 235 17.89 1.49 48.22
N VAL A 236 18.09 0.16 48.21
CA VAL A 236 18.71 -0.57 49.32
C VAL A 236 20.17 -0.14 49.53
N GLU A 237 20.94 0.05 48.47
CA GLU A 237 22.32 0.53 48.54
C GLU A 237 22.41 1.97 49.08
N LEU A 238 21.52 2.86 48.63
CA LEU A 238 21.41 4.24 49.12
C LEU A 238 21.05 4.29 50.61
N LEU A 239 20.07 3.47 51.05
CA LEU A 239 19.71 3.36 52.46
C LEU A 239 20.85 2.77 53.30
N GLY A 240 21.54 1.74 52.80
CA GLY A 240 22.67 1.11 53.47
C GLY A 240 23.92 2.00 53.60
N ARG A 241 24.09 3.00 52.72
CA ARG A 241 25.14 4.04 52.80
C ARG A 241 24.72 5.28 53.60
N SER A 242 23.49 5.34 54.11
CA SER A 242 23.02 6.52 54.82
C SER A 242 23.77 6.72 56.15
N LEU A 243 24.46 7.85 56.29
CA LEU A 243 25.08 8.27 57.55
C LEU A 243 24.05 8.83 58.56
N SER A 244 22.80 9.05 58.13
CA SER A 244 21.73 9.56 58.98
C SER A 244 20.91 8.44 59.63
N ARG A 245 20.29 8.74 60.78
CA ARG A 245 19.36 7.80 61.44
C ARG A 245 18.07 7.70 60.62
N ILE A 246 17.85 6.55 59.99
CA ILE A 246 16.61 6.24 59.28
C ILE A 246 15.53 5.94 60.32
N ASN A 247 14.47 6.75 60.34
CA ASN A 247 13.28 6.50 61.15
C ASN A 247 12.20 5.88 60.25
N VAL A 248 11.57 4.80 60.72
CA VAL A 248 10.48 4.11 60.00
C VAL A 248 9.22 4.21 60.84
N SER A 249 8.22 4.95 60.33
CA SER A 249 6.86 4.96 60.86
C SER A 249 6.03 3.83 60.26
N PHE A 250 5.09 3.30 61.03
CA PHE A 250 4.13 2.30 60.61
C PHE A 250 2.73 2.88 60.77
N ASP A 251 1.98 3.02 59.68
CA ASP A 251 0.53 3.24 59.77
C ASP A 251 -0.18 1.90 59.96
N ALA A 252 -1.18 1.89 60.84
CA ALA A 252 -1.87 0.70 61.31
C ALA A 252 -3.37 0.95 61.48
N TRP A 253 -4.09 1.12 60.37
CA TRP A 253 -5.55 1.13 60.39
C TRP A 253 -6.15 -0.28 60.46
N SER A 254 -7.26 -0.43 61.18
CA SER A 254 -8.05 -1.66 61.20
C SER A 254 -9.27 -1.54 60.28
N SER A 255 -9.42 -2.47 59.33
CA SER A 255 -10.64 -2.58 58.53
C SER A 255 -11.68 -3.45 59.25
N ARG A 256 -12.96 -3.05 59.21
CA ARG A 256 -14.11 -3.85 59.69
C ARG A 256 -14.24 -5.25 59.05
N LYS A 257 -13.42 -5.57 58.04
CA LYS A 257 -13.31 -6.90 57.41
C LYS A 257 -12.17 -7.77 58.00
N PHE A 258 -11.72 -7.52 59.23
CA PHE A 258 -10.64 -8.25 59.92
C PHE A 258 -9.35 -8.38 59.09
N LYS A 259 -8.95 -7.30 58.42
CA LYS A 259 -7.65 -7.18 57.76
C LYS A 259 -6.97 -5.90 58.24
N SER A 260 -5.79 -6.05 58.83
CA SER A 260 -4.83 -4.97 59.03
C SER A 260 -3.98 -4.81 57.76
N LEU A 261 -3.75 -3.58 57.34
CA LEU A 261 -2.79 -3.24 56.30
C LEU A 261 -1.75 -2.34 56.94
N LEU A 262 -0.48 -2.73 56.83
CA LEU A 262 0.66 -1.92 57.25
C LEU A 262 1.20 -1.21 56.02
N TRP A 263 1.24 0.12 56.04
CA TRP A 263 1.84 0.94 54.99
C TRP A 263 2.83 1.94 55.63
N PRO A 264 4.01 2.16 55.01
CA PRO A 264 4.94 3.18 55.48
C PRO A 264 4.42 4.57 55.13
N ASP A 265 4.20 5.39 56.15
CA ASP A 265 3.54 6.69 56.02
C ASP A 265 4.41 7.74 55.32
N ARG A 266 3.80 8.72 54.65
CA ARG A 266 4.54 9.90 54.16
C ARG A 266 4.79 10.86 55.32
N PRO A 267 6.02 11.40 55.50
CA PRO A 267 6.22 12.51 56.41
C PRO A 267 5.46 13.74 55.90
N LEU A 268 4.53 14.25 56.70
CA LEU A 268 3.93 15.56 56.49
C LEU A 268 5.01 16.63 56.73
N SER A 269 5.26 17.44 55.72
CA SER A 269 6.12 18.61 55.83
C SER A 269 5.43 19.67 56.70
N GLY A 270 6.06 20.05 57.81
CA GLY A 270 5.79 21.30 58.53
C GLY A 270 6.75 22.40 58.11
#